data_AF-A0A8K1FXB0-F1
#
_entry.id   AF-A0A8K1FXB0-F1
#
_cell.length_a   1.000
_cell.length_b   1.000
_cell.length_c   1.000
_cell.angle_alpha   90.00
_cell.angle_beta   90.00
_cell.angle_gamma   90.00
#
_symmetry.space_group_name_H-M   'P 1'
#
loop_
_entity.id
_entity.type
_entity.pdbx_description
1 polymer ?
#
loop_
_entity_poly.entity_id
_entity_poly.type
_entity_poly.pdbx_seq_one_letter_code
_entity_poly.pdbx_strand_id
1 'polypeptide(L)'
;MPPTVAVLGGGISGLAACYHLVRAPRPPKVSELGLAGDILAVPGDHPASRNRFLYLGGALHPLPQGLRGLLRAVPPFSRALLWSGLQDLLTPAGSGPDESAHAFAQRRFGREVGQGRGP
;
A
#
# COMPACT_ATOMS: atom_id res chain seq x y z
N MET A 1 40.37 -13.49 14.77
CA MET A 1 39.29 -12.83 15.54
C MET A 1 38.04 -12.82 14.68
N PRO A 2 36.85 -13.14 15.21
CA PRO A 2 35.60 -12.97 14.46
C PRO A 2 35.37 -11.48 14.11
N PRO A 3 34.71 -11.16 12.99
CA PRO A 3 34.44 -9.78 12.60
C PRO A 3 33.43 -9.12 13.56
N THR A 4 33.69 -7.87 13.93
CA THR A 4 32.78 -7.04 14.74
C THR A 4 31.95 -6.14 13.85
N VAL A 5 30.63 -6.19 13.98
CA VAL A 5 29.69 -5.36 13.22
C VAL A 5 28.92 -4.46 14.19
N ALA A 6 28.88 -3.15 13.93
CA ALA A 6 28.06 -2.20 14.67
C ALA A 6 26.80 -1.84 13.87
N VAL A 7 25.64 -1.86 14.52
CA VAL A 7 24.36 -1.44 13.93
C VAL A 7 23.93 -0.13 14.57
N LEU A 8 23.70 0.89 13.75
CA LEU A 8 23.30 2.22 14.21
C LEU A 8 21.77 2.37 14.18
N GLY A 9 21.17 2.49 15.36
CA GLY A 9 19.72 2.66 15.53
C GLY A 9 19.01 1.41 16.07
N GLY A 10 18.13 1.60 17.07
CA GLY A 10 17.42 0.52 17.79
C GLY A 10 15.96 0.32 17.39
N GLY A 11 15.55 0.80 16.21
CA GLY A 11 14.20 0.59 15.67
C GLY A 11 14.00 -0.81 15.06
N ILE A 12 12.85 -1.03 14.42
CA ILE A 12 12.50 -2.33 13.82
C ILE A 12 13.60 -2.87 12.87
N SER A 13 14.18 -2.01 12.03
CA SER A 13 15.21 -2.39 11.07
C SER A 13 16.53 -2.75 11.75
N GLY A 14 16.93 -2.02 12.78
CA GLY A 14 18.17 -2.26 13.51
C GLY A 14 18.11 -3.54 14.35
N LEU A 15 17.01 -3.76 15.06
CA LEU A 15 16.77 -5.00 15.81
C LEU A 15 16.69 -6.21 14.88
N ALA A 16 16.01 -6.09 13.73
CA ALA A 16 15.97 -7.16 12.73
C ALA A 16 17.37 -7.46 12.15
N ALA A 17 18.17 -6.43 11.86
CA ALA A 17 19.54 -6.61 11.39
C ALA A 17 20.43 -7.33 12.43
N CYS A 18 20.38 -6.92 13.70
CA CYS A 18 21.07 -7.60 14.80
C CYS A 18 20.62 -9.05 14.95
N TYR A 19 19.30 -9.32 14.90
CA TYR A 19 18.76 -10.69 14.96
C TYR A 19 19.38 -11.59 13.88
N HIS A 20 19.43 -11.10 12.63
CA HIS A 20 20.01 -11.83 11.51
C HIS A 20 21.51 -12.07 11.62
N LEU A 21 22.26 -11.05 12.06
CA LEU A 21 23.71 -11.15 12.27
C LEU A 21 24.06 -12.21 13.33
N VAL A 22 23.19 -12.40 14.32
CA VAL A 22 23.38 -13.38 15.40
C VAL A 22 22.84 -14.78 15.06
N ARG A 23 21.75 -14.90 14.29
CA ARG A 23 20.96 -16.15 14.19
C ARG A 23 20.78 -16.77 12.79
N ALA A 24 21.42 -16.24 11.74
CA ALA A 24 21.39 -16.77 10.35
C ALA A 24 20.18 -16.30 9.47
N PRO A 25 20.13 -16.63 8.16
CA PRO A 25 19.56 -15.78 7.10
C PRO A 25 18.03 -15.87 6.92
N ARG A 26 17.25 -16.10 7.99
CA ARG A 26 15.79 -16.14 7.93
C ARG A 26 15.18 -14.91 8.57
N PRO A 27 14.27 -14.19 7.87
CA PRO A 27 13.65 -12.98 8.42
C PRO A 27 12.95 -13.32 9.73
N PRO A 28 13.10 -12.50 10.81
CA PRO A 28 12.44 -12.76 12.07
C PRO A 28 10.93 -12.81 11.83
N LYS A 29 10.37 -14.01 11.83
CA LYS A 29 8.93 -14.20 11.77
C LYS A 29 8.37 -14.03 13.18
N VAL A 30 7.15 -13.51 13.27
CA VAL A 30 6.42 -13.39 14.55
C VAL A 30 6.41 -14.73 15.31
N SER A 31 6.35 -15.86 14.58
CA SER A 31 6.45 -17.21 15.15
C SER A 31 7.83 -17.56 15.74
N GLU A 32 8.93 -17.11 15.12
CA GLU A 32 10.29 -17.36 15.62
C GLU A 32 10.58 -16.57 16.90
N LEU A 33 9.89 -15.45 17.09
CA LEU A 33 9.95 -14.62 18.29
C LEU A 33 9.02 -15.12 19.40
N GLY A 34 8.22 -16.17 19.16
CA GLY A 34 7.21 -16.65 20.12
C GLY A 34 6.00 -15.72 20.29
N LEU A 35 5.86 -14.70 19.45
CA LEU A 35 4.82 -13.67 19.53
C LEU A 35 3.55 -14.02 18.75
N ALA A 36 3.46 -15.22 18.17
CA ALA A 36 2.32 -15.61 17.35
C ALA A 36 0.99 -15.59 18.12
N GLY A 37 1.02 -15.89 19.44
CA GLY A 37 -0.14 -15.83 20.31
C GLY A 37 -0.61 -14.40 20.64
N ASP A 38 0.24 -13.41 20.42
CA ASP A 38 -0.05 -12.00 20.72
C ASP A 38 -0.61 -11.24 19.50
N ILE A 39 -0.81 -11.92 18.36
CA ILE A 39 -1.37 -11.32 17.16
C ILE A 39 -2.87 -11.06 17.36
N LEU A 40 -3.23 -9.79 17.50
CA LEU A 40 -4.61 -9.33 17.47
C LEU A 40 -5.04 -9.06 16.02
N ALA A 41 -5.53 -10.08 15.33
CA ALA A 41 -5.99 -9.95 13.95
C ALA A 41 -7.32 -9.21 13.86
N VAL A 42 -7.50 -8.40 12.81
CA VAL A 42 -8.81 -7.83 12.46
C VAL A 42 -9.45 -8.74 11.40
N PRO A 43 -10.56 -9.44 11.72
CA PRO A 43 -11.22 -10.34 10.78
C PRO A 43 -11.67 -9.64 9.49
N GLY A 44 -11.72 -10.36 8.36
CA GLY A 44 -12.08 -9.78 7.06
C GLY A 44 -13.56 -9.39 6.92
N ASP A 45 -14.41 -9.92 7.79
CA ASP A 45 -15.83 -9.55 7.90
C ASP A 45 -16.07 -8.34 8.81
N HIS A 46 -15.06 -7.91 9.57
CA HIS A 46 -15.14 -6.74 10.43
C HIS A 46 -15.31 -5.44 9.62
N PRO A 47 -16.15 -4.49 10.06
CA PRO A 47 -16.34 -3.21 9.35
C PRO A 47 -15.05 -2.43 9.09
N ALA A 48 -14.10 -2.47 10.04
CA ALA A 48 -12.80 -1.81 9.91
C ALA A 48 -11.93 -2.41 8.77
N SER A 49 -12.17 -3.67 8.39
CA SER A 49 -11.46 -4.32 7.28
C SER A 49 -12.09 -4.03 5.92
N ARG A 50 -13.40 -3.71 5.92
CA ARG A 50 -14.22 -3.55 4.71
C ARG A 50 -14.33 -2.11 4.24
N ASN A 51 -14.35 -1.15 5.15
CA ASN A 51 -14.70 0.23 4.80
C ASN A 51 -13.47 1.14 4.88
N ARG A 52 -13.09 1.71 3.75
CA ARG A 52 -12.09 2.79 3.65
C ARG A 52 -12.77 4.00 3.03
N PHE A 53 -12.46 5.20 3.50
CA PHE A 53 -13.12 6.43 3.06
C PHE A 53 -12.08 7.48 2.64
N LEU A 54 -12.45 8.33 1.69
CA LEU A 54 -11.74 9.55 1.30
C LEU A 54 -12.56 10.75 1.76
N TYR A 55 -11.92 11.69 2.45
CA TYR A 55 -12.55 12.96 2.79
C TYR A 55 -12.28 13.99 1.70
N LEU A 56 -13.31 14.38 0.95
CA LEU A 56 -13.21 15.33 -0.15
C LEU A 56 -14.48 16.19 -0.24
N GLY A 57 -14.31 17.48 -0.47
CA GLY A 57 -15.44 18.42 -0.64
C GLY A 57 -16.36 18.50 0.58
N GLY A 58 -15.83 18.34 1.80
CA GLY A 58 -16.62 18.41 3.03
C GLY A 58 -17.38 17.12 3.40
N ALA A 59 -17.21 16.02 2.65
CA ALA A 59 -17.89 14.77 2.88
C ALA A 59 -16.95 13.56 2.84
N LEU A 60 -17.36 12.46 3.50
CA LEU A 60 -16.68 11.17 3.45
C LEU A 60 -17.26 10.32 2.31
N HIS A 61 -16.38 9.89 1.41
CA HIS A 61 -16.72 9.04 0.27
C HIS A 61 -16.12 7.64 0.46
N PRO A 62 -16.91 6.56 0.46
CA PRO A 62 -16.37 5.22 0.56
C PRO A 62 -15.57 4.86 -0.71
N LEU A 63 -14.38 4.29 -0.52
CA LEU A 63 -13.61 3.71 -1.62
C LEU A 63 -14.33 2.45 -2.15
N PRO A 64 -14.43 2.29 -3.47
CA PRO A 64 -15.09 1.13 -4.05
C PRO A 64 -14.41 -0.16 -3.62
N GLN A 65 -15.20 -1.07 -3.03
CA GLN A 65 -14.77 -2.40 -2.63
C GLN A 65 -15.33 -3.44 -3.59
N GLY A 66 -14.48 -4.39 -3.98
CA GLY A 66 -14.84 -5.46 -4.90
C GLY A 66 -15.12 -4.99 -6.34
N LEU A 67 -15.32 -5.96 -7.23
CA LEU A 67 -15.43 -5.72 -8.68
C LEU A 67 -16.61 -4.82 -9.03
N ARG A 68 -17.76 -4.94 -8.33
CA ARG A 68 -18.95 -4.11 -8.60
C ARG A 68 -18.70 -2.61 -8.39
N GLY A 69 -17.89 -2.26 -7.39
CA GLY A 69 -17.53 -0.87 -7.11
C GLY A 69 -16.61 -0.27 -8.19
N LEU A 70 -15.86 -1.09 -8.91
CA LEU A 70 -14.98 -0.64 -9.99
C LEU A 70 -15.72 -0.44 -11.32
N LEU A 71 -16.84 -1.15 -11.53
CA LEU A 71 -17.65 -1.10 -12.76
C LEU A 71 -18.61 0.09 -12.81
N ARG A 72 -18.84 0.78 -11.70
CA ARG A 72 -19.72 1.96 -11.63
C ARG A 72 -18.92 3.18 -11.23
N ALA A 73 -19.33 4.34 -11.72
CA ALA A 73 -18.84 5.60 -11.18
C ALA A 73 -19.40 5.74 -9.76
N VAL A 74 -18.51 5.87 -8.79
CA VAL A 74 -18.85 6.11 -7.39
C VAL A 74 -18.14 7.41 -7.01
N PRO A 75 -18.84 8.39 -6.38
CA PRO A 75 -18.19 9.57 -5.83
C PRO A 75 -16.96 9.15 -5.00
N PRO A 76 -15.79 9.80 -5.16
CA PRO A 76 -15.53 11.07 -5.84
C PRO A 76 -15.17 10.95 -7.34
N PHE A 77 -15.22 9.74 -7.93
CA PHE A 77 -14.77 9.49 -9.30
C PHE A 77 -15.90 9.77 -10.31
N SER A 78 -15.57 10.45 -11.41
CA SER A 78 -16.55 10.79 -12.45
C SER A 78 -16.79 9.61 -13.41
N ARG A 79 -15.88 8.63 -13.43
CA ARG A 79 -15.93 7.44 -14.30
C ARG A 79 -15.72 6.17 -13.49
N ALA A 80 -16.18 5.05 -14.04
CA ALA A 80 -15.88 3.73 -13.49
C ALA A 80 -14.36 3.49 -13.48
N LEU A 81 -13.80 3.09 -12.34
CA LEU A 81 -12.36 2.82 -12.18
C LEU A 81 -11.85 1.71 -13.10
N LEU A 82 -12.72 0.85 -13.62
CA LEU A 82 -12.37 -0.10 -14.68
C LEU A 82 -11.68 0.60 -15.87
N TRP A 83 -12.12 1.80 -16.24
CA TRP A 83 -11.51 2.53 -17.35
C TRP A 83 -10.08 2.96 -17.05
N SER A 84 -9.79 3.36 -15.80
CA SER A 84 -8.42 3.61 -15.35
C SER A 84 -7.57 2.33 -15.38
N GLY A 85 -8.14 1.17 -15.06
CA GLY A 85 -7.45 -0.11 -15.18
C GLY A 85 -7.16 -0.51 -16.63
N LEU A 86 -8.10 -0.28 -17.55
CA LEU A 86 -7.86 -0.51 -18.98
C LEU A 86 -6.81 0.45 -19.54
N GLN A 87 -6.85 1.71 -19.12
CA GLN A 87 -5.82 2.70 -19.49
C GLN A 87 -4.44 2.23 -19.03
N ASP A 88 -4.31 1.72 -17.80
CA ASP A 88 -3.04 1.21 -17.27
C ASP A 88 -2.45 0.08 -18.13
N LEU A 89 -3.30 -0.87 -18.56
CA LEU A 89 -2.88 -1.98 -19.43
C LEU A 89 -2.38 -1.52 -20.81
N LEU A 90 -2.92 -0.42 -21.32
CA LEU A 90 -2.53 0.14 -22.62
C LEU A 90 -1.39 1.16 -22.52
N THR A 91 -1.09 1.63 -21.31
CA THR A 91 -0.08 2.67 -21.08
C THR A 91 1.32 2.08 -21.19
N PRO A 92 2.19 2.61 -22.07
CA PRO A 92 3.57 2.15 -22.20
C PRO A 92 4.37 2.29 -20.90
N ALA A 93 5.49 1.56 -20.79
CA ALA A 93 6.43 1.75 -19.68
C ALA A 93 6.98 3.19 -19.64
N GLY A 94 7.35 3.66 -18.45
CA GLY A 94 8.03 4.95 -18.29
C GLY A 94 9.42 4.91 -18.94
N SER A 95 9.91 6.05 -19.41
CA SER A 95 11.20 6.16 -20.09
C SER A 95 12.38 6.46 -19.16
N GLY A 96 12.12 6.85 -17.91
CA GLY A 96 13.13 7.21 -16.92
C GLY A 96 13.53 6.05 -15.99
N PRO A 97 14.69 6.15 -15.31
CA PRO A 97 15.08 5.20 -14.28
C PRO A 97 14.23 5.30 -13.01
N ASP A 98 13.56 6.43 -12.82
CA ASP A 98 12.63 6.70 -11.72
C ASP A 98 11.54 7.69 -12.19
N GLU A 99 10.38 7.64 -11.56
CA GLU A 99 9.30 8.60 -11.75
C GLU A 99 8.53 8.81 -10.45
N SER A 100 8.00 10.02 -10.23
CA SER A 100 7.25 10.28 -9.01
C SER A 100 5.95 9.46 -8.97
N ALA A 101 5.52 9.08 -7.77
CA ALA A 101 4.25 8.36 -7.58
C ALA A 101 3.06 9.09 -8.22
N HIS A 102 3.07 10.43 -8.19
CA HIS A 102 2.06 11.26 -8.82
C HIS A 102 2.11 11.18 -10.36
N ALA A 103 3.28 11.33 -10.97
CA ALA A 103 3.44 11.26 -12.42
C ALA A 103 3.07 9.87 -12.96
N PHE A 104 3.50 8.81 -12.27
CA PHE A 104 3.12 7.43 -12.55
C PHE A 104 1.59 7.26 -12.55
N ALA A 105 0.95 7.68 -11.45
CA ALA A 105 -0.48 7.50 -11.27
C ALA A 105 -1.30 8.30 -12.30
N GLN A 106 -0.90 9.54 -12.57
CA GLN A 106 -1.55 10.39 -13.56
C GLN A 106 -1.45 9.81 -14.98
N ARG A 107 -0.30 9.23 -15.33
CA ARG A 107 -0.03 8.64 -16.65
C ARG A 107 -0.83 7.36 -16.88
N ARG A 108 -0.82 6.45 -15.91
CA ARG A 108 -1.47 5.13 -16.01
C ARG A 108 -2.97 5.16 -15.74
N PHE A 109 -3.40 5.91 -14.73
CA PHE A 109 -4.78 5.87 -14.23
C PHE A 109 -5.57 7.16 -14.48
N GLY A 110 -4.92 8.19 -15.04
CA GLY A 110 -5.53 9.49 -15.32
C GLY A 110 -5.48 10.46 -14.13
N ARG A 111 -5.88 11.72 -14.39
CA ARG A 111 -5.78 12.83 -13.43
C ARG A 111 -6.63 12.63 -12.18
N GLU A 112 -7.84 12.07 -12.32
CA GLU A 112 -8.74 11.86 -11.18
C GLU A 112 -8.15 10.93 -10.13
N VAL A 113 -7.45 9.87 -10.55
CA VAL A 113 -6.79 8.92 -9.63
C VAL A 113 -5.46 9.48 -9.12
N GLY A 114 -4.68 10.13 -9.98
CA GLY A 114 -3.36 10.65 -9.61
C GLY A 114 -3.37 11.91 -8.75
N GLN A 115 -4.41 12.74 -8.83
CA GLN A 115 -4.50 14.04 -8.15
C GLN A 115 -5.72 14.16 -7.23
N GLY A 116 -6.78 13.37 -7.45
CA GLY A 116 -8.09 13.62 -6.87
C GLY A 116 -8.82 14.76 -7.58
N ARG A 117 -10.15 14.81 -7.46
CA ARG A 117 -10.92 15.98 -7.88
C ARG A 117 -10.71 17.06 -6.81
N GLY A 118 -9.95 18.10 -7.14
CA GLY A 118 -9.98 19.36 -6.40
C GLY A 118 -11.38 19.99 -6.46
N PRO A 119 -11.69 20.95 -5.57
CA PRO A 119 -12.95 21.69 -5.65
C PRO A 119 -13.22 22.25 -7.05
#